data_AF-A0A6H5IET2-F1
#
_entry.id   AF-A0A6H5IET2-F1
#
_cell.length_a   1.000
_cell.length_b   1.000
_cell.length_c   1.000
_cell.angle_alpha   90.00
_cell.angle_beta   90.00
_cell.angle_gamma   90.00
#
_symmetry.space_group_name_H-M   'P 1'
#
loop_
_entity.id
_entity.type
_entity.pdbx_description
1 polymer ?
#
loop_
_entity_poly.entity_id
_entity_poly.type
_entity_poly.pdbx_seq_one_letter_code
_entity_poly.pdbx_strand_id
1 'polypeptide(L)' 'MEKLRFEFVMKAAADKKSNALMVTSITTPDGEIFDIPAELQEVSLHTELMKTDIYKK' A
#
# COMPACT_ATOMS: atom_id res chain seq x y z
N MET A 1 2.46 -7.32 20.14
CA MET A 1 2.51 -7.51 18.67
C MET A 1 3.12 -6.27 18.08
N GLU A 2 4.29 -6.42 17.48
CA GLU A 2 4.87 -5.38 16.65
C GLU A 2 3.98 -5.15 15.44
N LYS A 3 3.77 -3.88 15.07
CA LYS A 3 2.89 -3.47 13.98
C LYS A 3 3.71 -2.77 12.92
N LEU A 4 3.56 -3.22 11.68
CA LEU A 4 4.04 -2.50 10.51
C LEU A 4 3.05 -1.40 10.15
N ARG A 5 3.56 -0.26 9.68
CA ARG A 5 2.74 0.82 9.12
C ARG A 5 2.86 0.81 7.61
N PHE A 6 1.72 0.68 6.92
CA PHE A 6 1.65 0.75 5.46
C PHE A 6 1.14 2.13 5.06
N GLU A 7 1.82 2.77 4.11
CA GLU A 7 1.41 4.06 3.58
C GLU A 7 0.68 3.89 2.25
N PHE A 8 -0.49 4.51 2.15
CA PHE A 8 -1.36 4.43 0.98
C PHE A 8 -1.54 5.80 0.34
N VAL A 9 -1.38 5.86 -0.98
CA VAL A 9 -1.53 7.09 -1.77
C VAL A 9 -2.43 6.81 -2.97
N MET A 10 -3.37 7.71 -3.24
CA MET A 10 -4.13 7.67 -4.49
C MET A 10 -3.27 8.20 -5.63
N LYS A 11 -3.04 7.38 -6.66
CA LYS A 11 -2.31 7.77 -7.88
C LYS A 11 -3.15 7.46 -9.12
N ALA A 12 -2.84 8.11 -10.24
CA ALA A 12 -3.40 7.71 -11.51
C ALA A 12 -2.99 6.26 -11.81
N ALA A 13 -3.96 5.42 -12.16
CA ALA A 13 -3.71 4.05 -12.56
C ALA A 13 -3.01 4.01 -13.93
N ALA A 14 -2.44 2.86 -14.28
CA ALA A 14 -1.75 2.66 -15.55
C ALA A 14 -2.66 2.92 -16.77
N ASP A 15 -3.97 2.74 -16.62
CA ASP A 15 -4.97 3.02 -17.65
C ASP A 15 -5.17 4.51 -17.96
N LYS A 16 -4.58 5.41 -17.14
CA LYS A 16 -4.68 6.89 -17.20
C LYS A 16 -6.11 7.45 -17.16
N LYS A 17 -7.08 6.62 -16.80
CA LYS A 17 -8.52 6.97 -16.74
C LYS A 17 -9.04 6.90 -15.32
N SER A 18 -8.51 5.97 -14.53
CA SER A 18 -8.91 5.76 -13.16
C SER A 18 -7.79 6.20 -12.20
N ASN A 19 -8.18 6.43 -10.95
CA ASN A 19 -7.24 6.51 -9.85
C ASN A 19 -7.25 5.18 -9.12
N ALA A 20 -6.07 4.68 -8.75
CA ALA A 20 -5.90 3.48 -7.95
C ALA A 20 -5.21 3.82 -6.62
N LEU A 21 -5.59 3.09 -5.58
CA LEU A 21 -4.95 3.16 -4.29
C LEU A 21 -3.64 2.36 -4.34
N MET A 22 -2.55 3.01 -3.96
CA MET A 22 -1.18 2.48 -4.06
C MET A 22 -0.57 2.35 -2.66
N VAL A 23 -0.04 1.18 -2.30
CA VAL A 23 0.85 1.02 -1.13
C VAL A 23 2.25 1.48 -1.55
N THR A 24 2.74 2.56 -0.97
CA THR A 24 4.01 3.17 -1.41
C THR A 24 5.19 2.78 -0.55
N SER A 25 4.96 2.55 0.75
CA SER A 25 6.04 2.21 1.68
C SER A 25 5.53 1.43 2.89
N ILE A 26 6.47 0.76 3.54
CA ILE A 26 6.28 0.01 4.78
C ILE A 26 7.25 0.58 5.82
N THR A 27 6.73 1.02 6.97
CA THR A 27 7.55 1.46 8.11
C THR A 27 7.56 0.40 9.20
N THR A 28 8.74 0.00 9.65
CA THR A 28 8.93 -0.92 10.77
C THR A 28 8.70 -0.23 12.12
N PRO A 29 8.51 -0.97 13.22
CA PRO A 29 8.41 -0.38 14.56
C PRO A 29 9.63 0.46 14.94
N ASP A 30 10.81 0.10 14.42
CA ASP A 30 12.09 0.80 14.66
C ASP A 30 12.25 2.05 13.79
N GLY A 31 11.27 2.34 12.93
CA GLY A 31 11.26 3.53 12.08
C GLY A 31 11.96 3.37 10.74
N GLU A 32 12.43 2.16 10.39
CA GLU A 32 12.99 1.89 9.07
C GLU A 32 11.89 1.92 8.00
N ILE A 33 12.15 2.56 6.87
CA ILE A 33 11.19 2.74 5.78
C ILE A 33 11.68 1.97 4.57
N PHE A 34 10.80 1.13 4.02
CA PHE A 34 11.02 0.37 2.79
C PHE A 34 10.05 0.85 1.73
N ASP A 35 10.57 1.40 0.63
CA ASP A 35 9.77 1.82 -0.52
C ASP A 35 9.39 0.61 -1.38
N ILE A 36 8.15 0.62 -1.87
CA ILE A 36 7.64 -0.38 -2.80
C ILE A 36 7.90 0.10 -4.24
N PRO A 37 8.51 -0.72 -5.12
CA PRO A 37 8.68 -0.38 -6.53
C PRO A 37 7.34 -0.04 -7.20
N ALA A 38 7.33 0.94 -8.10
CA ALA A 38 6.09 1.52 -8.68
C ALA A 38 5.16 0.46 -9.30
N GLU A 39 5.73 -0.53 -9.97
CA GLU A 39 5.04 -1.65 -10.61
C GLU A 39 4.40 -2.64 -9.63
N LEU A 40 4.76 -2.58 -8.36
CA LEU A 40 4.23 -3.41 -7.28
C LEU A 40 3.34 -2.63 -6.30
N GLN A 41 3.10 -1.33 -6.50
CA GLN A 41 2.38 -0.51 -5.52
C GLN A 41 0.86 -0.70 -5.55
N GLU A 42 0.28 -1.20 -6.64
CA GLU A 42 -1.18 -1.25 -6.75
C GLU A 42 -1.78 -2.17 -5.69
N VAL A 43 -2.75 -1.66 -4.92
CA VAL A 43 -3.28 -2.40 -3.77
C VAL A 43 -3.96 -3.72 -4.16
N SER A 44 -4.43 -3.81 -5.39
CA SER A 44 -4.99 -5.04 -5.98
C SER A 44 -3.99 -6.21 -5.98
N LEU A 45 -2.68 -5.92 -5.99
CA LEU A 45 -1.59 -6.90 -5.90
C LEU A 45 -1.37 -7.41 -4.45
N HIS A 46 -1.92 -6.73 -3.44
CA HIS A 46 -1.69 -7.03 -2.03
C HIS A 46 -2.93 -7.65 -1.36
N THR A 47 -3.26 -8.88 -1.75
CA THR A 47 -4.48 -9.58 -1.33
C THR A 47 -4.64 -9.74 0.18
N GLU A 48 -3.55 -9.94 0.93
CA GLU A 48 -3.60 -10.05 2.38
C GLU A 48 -3.87 -8.70 3.07
N LEU A 49 -3.34 -7.59 2.55
CA LEU A 49 -3.63 -6.25 3.06
C LEU A 49 -5.10 -5.90 2.88
N MET A 50 -5.70 -6.28 1.75
CA MET A 50 -7.12 -6.06 1.47
C MET A 50 -8.06 -6.82 2.41
N LYS A 51 -7.59 -7.88 3.07
CA LYS A 51 -8.39 -8.63 4.05
C LYS A 51 -8.47 -7.94 5.41
N THR A 52 -7.56 -7.01 5.70
CA THR A 52 -7.48 -6.36 7.00
C THR A 52 -8.69 -5.46 7.25
N ASP A 53 -9.13 -5.40 8.51
CA ASP A 53 -10.26 -4.55 8.89
C ASP A 53 -9.97 -3.06 8.69
N ILE A 54 -8.69 -2.68 8.73
CA ILE A 54 -8.23 -1.31 8.47
C ILE A 54 -8.49 -0.92 7.02
N TYR A 55 -8.28 -1.84 6.08
CA TYR A 55 -8.54 -1.59 4.66
C TYR A 55 -10.03 -1.62 4.31
N LYS A 56 -10.80 -2.48 4.97
CA LYS A 56 -12.24 -2.65 4.71
C LYS A 56 -13.12 -1.56 5.31
N LYS A 57 -12.60 -0.79 6.27
CA LYS A 57 -13.30 0.32 6.94
C LYS A 57 -13.19 1.60 6.14
#